data_AF-A0A938MWD9-F1
#
_entry.id   AF-A0A938MWD9-F1
#
_cell.length_a   1.000
_cell.length_b   1.000
_cell.length_c   1.000
_cell.angle_alpha   90.00
_cell.angle_beta   90.00
_cell.angle_gamma   90.00
#
_symmetry.space_group_name_H-M   'P 1'
#
loop_
_entity.id
_entity.type
_entity.pdbx_description
1 polymer ?
#
loop_
_entity_poly.entity_id
_entity_poly.type
_entity_poly.pdbx_seq_one_letter_code
_entity_poly.pdbx_strand_id
1 'polypeptide(L)'
;MTSIRFVGDLPLWVGILVAALAGLGTWFIYRRELQNLSGRQRWLLPGLRTAAVVLALLILTGPVLHHRRLIGQLGRVVVFLDDSRSMSVHDHNMPVARKLLVAQAHGWLPATRIDTSLWDMANQLAETRRDVTTKLAGQSSDANVLERCRTTFAERMAATAARLEQFPWSTLPVDDGQAPPPWQDLAGRFRDELLLPGQSVRDVPLDSPEACQNAASRLLDLCQLMTAYEQSMLAAFDAVGTQLAASGNRSIAAALALFDETSRWQRAESLLVGESTGLLAKLARTHEVDVLRLTRGGAEPLWSGQGTTNVPTQLSAAIGDVLTDLSTGVGNRMTSRTGGTASPDSAETEPRTAVLLLTDGQHNSGPSP
;
A
#
# COMPACT_ATOMS: atom_id res chain seq x y z
N MET A 1 -12.18 10.59 19.06
CA MET A 1 -12.86 11.87 18.79
C MET A 1 -14.35 11.69 18.99
N THR A 2 -14.97 12.48 19.85
CA THR A 2 -16.42 12.50 20.10
C THR A 2 -17.08 13.46 19.11
N SER A 3 -17.77 12.94 18.10
CA SER A 3 -18.59 13.75 17.20
C SER A 3 -20.05 13.35 17.37
N ILE A 4 -20.89 14.31 17.71
CA ILE A 4 -22.33 14.12 17.77
C ILE A 4 -22.86 14.22 16.34
N ARG A 5 -23.28 13.11 15.75
CA ARG A 5 -24.00 13.09 14.47
C ARG A 5 -25.32 12.36 14.66
N PHE A 6 -26.40 13.03 14.29
CA PHE A 6 -27.76 12.50 14.33
C PHE A 6 -28.10 11.97 12.93
N VAL A 7 -28.60 10.73 12.86
CA VAL A 7 -28.89 10.01 11.60
C VAL A 7 -30.35 10.21 11.16
N GLY A 8 -31.10 11.11 11.81
CA GLY A 8 -32.47 11.46 11.38
C GLY A 8 -32.48 12.46 10.23
N ASP A 9 -33.53 12.41 9.40
CA ASP A 9 -33.76 13.35 8.27
C ASP A 9 -33.97 14.81 8.72
N LEU A 10 -34.07 15.05 10.03
CA LEU A 10 -34.27 16.38 10.62
C LEU A 10 -33.02 16.81 11.40
N PRO A 11 -32.48 18.02 11.13
CA PRO A 11 -31.38 18.60 11.90
C PRO A 11 -31.74 18.73 13.39
N LEU A 12 -30.76 18.52 14.29
CA LEU A 12 -30.96 18.55 15.75
C LEU A 12 -31.63 19.83 16.26
N TRP A 13 -31.24 20.98 15.70
CA TRP A 13 -31.81 22.26 16.09
C TRP A 13 -33.29 22.36 15.71
N VAL A 14 -33.73 21.72 14.61
CA VAL A 14 -35.14 21.64 14.21
C VAL A 14 -35.92 20.75 15.18
N GLY A 15 -35.38 19.58 15.53
CA GLY A 15 -36.01 18.67 16.50
C GLY A 15 -36.22 19.33 17.87
N ILE A 16 -35.19 20.02 18.39
CA ILE A 16 -35.26 20.76 19.65
C ILE A 16 -36.27 21.92 19.54
N LEU A 17 -36.25 22.65 18.44
CA LEU A 17 -37.15 23.80 18.23
C LEU A 17 -38.61 23.35 18.15
N VAL A 18 -38.91 22.26 17.43
CA VAL A 18 -40.26 21.67 17.36
C VAL A 18 -40.71 21.15 18.73
N ALA A 19 -39.84 20.45 19.46
CA ALA A 19 -40.15 19.99 20.81
C ALA A 19 -40.41 21.15 21.78
N ALA A 20 -39.62 22.22 21.69
CA ALA A 20 -39.79 23.42 22.52
C ALA A 20 -41.10 24.15 22.20
N LEU A 21 -41.44 24.32 20.92
CA LEU A 21 -42.69 24.95 20.50
C LEU A 21 -43.92 24.13 20.91
N ALA A 22 -43.88 22.81 20.71
CA ALA A 22 -44.96 21.91 21.14
C ALA A 22 -45.12 21.90 22.66
N GLY A 23 -44.01 21.89 23.41
CA GLY A 23 -44.00 21.99 24.87
C GLY A 23 -44.58 23.30 25.37
N LEU A 24 -44.17 24.44 24.79
CA LEU A 24 -44.71 25.76 25.13
C LEU A 24 -46.20 25.87 24.80
N GLY A 25 -46.63 25.40 23.63
CA GLY A 25 -48.05 25.38 23.25
C GLY A 25 -48.88 24.56 24.24
N THR A 26 -48.42 23.37 24.59
CA THR A 26 -49.07 22.49 25.58
C THR A 26 -49.13 23.16 26.96
N TRP A 27 -48.05 23.84 27.39
CA TRP A 27 -48.01 24.59 28.64
C TRP A 27 -49.06 25.70 28.67
N PHE A 28 -49.14 26.51 27.62
CA PHE A 28 -50.04 27.67 27.55
C PHE A 28 -51.51 27.26 27.53
N ILE A 29 -51.85 26.21 26.78
CA ILE A 29 -53.22 25.69 26.70
C ILE A 29 -53.64 25.15 28.07
N TYR A 30 -52.84 24.25 28.67
CA TYR A 30 -53.17 23.68 29.98
C TYR A 30 -53.15 24.71 31.11
N ARG A 31 -52.27 25.70 31.06
CA ARG A 31 -52.24 26.77 32.06
C ARG A 31 -53.48 27.68 31.99
N ARG A 32 -54.12 27.82 30.82
CA ARG A 32 -55.40 28.52 30.67
C ARG A 32 -56.58 27.71 31.21
N GLU A 33 -56.58 26.39 31.04
CA GLU A 33 -57.66 25.54 31.54
C GLU A 33 -57.58 25.29 33.06
N LEU A 34 -56.37 25.25 33.64
CA LEU A 34 -56.18 25.06 35.09
C LEU A 34 -56.30 26.35 35.92
N GLN A 35 -56.91 27.43 35.38
CA GLN A 35 -57.05 28.70 36.12
C GLN A 35 -57.96 28.60 37.36
N ASN A 36 -58.84 27.61 37.42
CA ASN A 36 -59.81 27.42 38.52
C ASN A 36 -59.34 26.44 39.62
N LEU A 37 -58.09 25.97 39.58
CA LEU A 37 -57.52 25.06 40.59
C LEU A 37 -56.50 25.80 41.47
N SER A 38 -56.74 25.83 42.78
CA SER A 38 -55.88 26.51 43.76
C SER A 38 -54.75 25.59 44.26
N GLY A 39 -53.49 26.00 44.10
CA GLY A 39 -52.33 25.41 44.81
C GLY A 39 -51.16 24.95 43.92
N ARG A 40 -50.21 24.23 44.53
CA ARG A 40 -48.97 23.69 43.91
C ARG A 40 -49.22 22.78 42.69
N GLN A 41 -50.41 22.16 42.64
CA GLN A 41 -50.85 21.29 41.54
C GLN A 41 -51.05 22.05 40.21
N ARG A 42 -51.29 23.36 40.26
CA ARG A 42 -51.41 24.23 39.07
C ARG A 42 -50.11 24.34 38.25
N TRP A 43 -48.97 24.04 38.87
CA TRP A 43 -47.66 24.06 38.22
C TRP A 43 -47.12 22.65 37.93
N LEU A 44 -47.37 21.70 38.84
CA LEU A 44 -46.88 20.32 38.72
C LEU A 44 -47.53 19.55 37.56
N LEU A 45 -48.86 19.62 37.42
CA LEU A 45 -49.59 18.87 36.39
C LEU A 45 -49.27 19.32 34.95
N PRO A 46 -49.26 20.62 34.63
CA PRO A 46 -48.85 21.09 33.31
C PRO A 46 -47.39 20.76 33.02
N GLY A 47 -46.50 20.87 34.02
CA GLY A 47 -45.06 20.61 33.87
C GLY A 47 -44.75 19.18 33.48
N LEU A 48 -45.42 18.23 34.14
CA LEU A 48 -45.23 16.81 33.87
C LEU A 48 -45.77 16.40 32.49
N ARG A 49 -46.89 17.01 32.06
CA ARG A 49 -47.43 16.81 30.69
C ARG A 49 -46.53 17.41 29.62
N THR A 50 -46.00 18.61 29.82
CA THR A 50 -45.04 19.18 28.87
C THR A 50 -43.76 18.38 28.79
N ALA A 51 -43.25 17.90 29.93
CA ALA A 51 -42.08 17.04 29.96
C ALA A 51 -42.34 15.73 29.19
N ALA A 52 -43.52 15.12 29.36
CA ALA A 52 -43.89 13.91 28.62
C ALA A 52 -43.98 14.13 27.10
N VAL A 53 -44.58 15.24 26.64
CA VAL A 53 -44.66 15.58 25.21
C VAL A 53 -43.27 15.85 24.62
N VAL A 54 -42.43 16.61 25.33
CA VAL A 54 -41.05 16.87 24.90
C VAL A 54 -40.24 15.57 24.84
N LEU A 55 -40.36 14.71 25.85
CA LEU A 55 -39.65 13.43 25.90
C LEU A 55 -40.13 12.48 24.80
N ALA A 56 -41.43 12.43 24.50
CA ALA A 56 -41.99 11.64 23.41
C ALA A 56 -41.48 12.13 22.04
N LEU A 57 -41.40 13.45 21.82
CA LEU A 57 -40.83 14.03 20.61
C LEU A 57 -39.31 13.78 20.51
N LEU A 58 -38.60 13.81 21.64
CA LEU A 58 -37.18 13.44 21.67
C LEU A 58 -36.97 11.94 21.38
N ILE A 59 -37.82 11.05 21.88
CA ILE A 59 -37.76 9.62 21.54
C ILE A 59 -38.06 9.40 20.06
N LEU A 60 -39.06 10.09 19.51
CA LEU A 60 -39.43 9.99 18.09
C LEU A 60 -38.33 10.50 17.15
N THR A 61 -37.54 11.47 17.61
CA THR A 61 -36.37 12.00 16.86
C THR A 61 -35.11 11.15 17.01
N GLY A 62 -35.16 10.08 17.82
CA GLY A 62 -34.15 9.01 17.86
C GLY A 62 -32.71 9.49 18.11
N PRO A 63 -32.40 10.13 19.25
CA PRO A 63 -31.03 10.54 19.59
C PRO A 63 -30.13 9.33 19.80
N VAL A 64 -29.35 8.97 18.80
CA VAL A 64 -28.32 7.93 18.92
C VAL A 64 -26.98 8.57 19.28
N LEU A 65 -26.52 8.33 20.51
CA LEU A 65 -25.20 8.75 20.96
C LEU A 65 -24.14 7.75 20.46
N HIS A 66 -23.52 8.04 19.31
CA HIS A 66 -22.40 7.22 18.81
C HIS A 66 -21.11 7.52 19.59
N HIS A 67 -20.86 6.77 20.66
CA HIS A 67 -19.55 6.75 21.30
C HIS A 67 -18.64 5.72 20.62
N ARG A 68 -17.90 6.15 19.59
CA ARG A 68 -16.88 5.31 18.97
C ARG A 68 -15.65 5.27 19.88
N ARG A 69 -15.58 4.27 20.77
CA ARG A 69 -14.31 3.86 21.36
C ARG A 69 -13.53 3.09 20.30
N LEU A 70 -12.32 3.55 19.99
CA LEU A 70 -11.33 2.70 19.34
C LEU A 70 -10.93 1.66 20.39
N ILE A 71 -11.58 0.49 20.34
CA ILE A 71 -11.23 -0.66 21.17
C ILE A 71 -10.22 -1.45 20.35
N GLY A 72 -8.95 -1.38 20.75
CA GLY A 72 -7.83 -2.05 20.10
C GLY A 72 -6.55 -1.22 20.21
N GLN A 73 -5.42 -1.89 20.41
CA GLN A 73 -4.11 -1.27 20.18
C GLN A 73 -3.96 -1.03 18.68
N LEU A 74 -3.50 0.15 18.27
CA LEU A 74 -3.21 0.41 16.85
C LEU A 74 -2.17 -0.61 16.38
N GLY A 75 -2.33 -1.13 15.17
CA GLY A 75 -1.27 -1.93 14.54
C GLY A 75 0.00 -1.09 14.48
N ARG A 76 1.16 -1.72 14.61
CA ARG A 76 2.44 -1.01 14.66
C ARG A 76 3.19 -1.16 13.35
N VAL A 77 3.86 -0.10 12.90
CA VAL A 77 4.73 -0.10 11.73
C VAL A 77 6.10 0.40 12.15
N VAL A 78 7.12 -0.41 11.91
CA VAL A 78 8.51 -0.03 12.14
C VAL A 78 9.18 0.17 10.80
N VAL A 79 9.58 1.40 10.51
CA VAL A 79 10.27 1.81 9.28
C VAL A 79 11.77 1.84 9.57
N PHE A 80 12.54 1.03 8.87
CA PHE A 80 13.99 1.05 8.89
C PHE A 80 14.51 1.71 7.62
N LEU A 81 15.32 2.75 7.77
CA LEU A 81 16.07 3.37 6.68
C LEU A 81 17.52 2.91 6.74
N ASP A 82 18.01 2.42 5.62
CA ASP A 82 19.42 2.12 5.42
C ASP A 82 20.26 3.41 5.36
N ASP A 83 21.28 3.51 6.22
CA ASP A 83 22.27 4.61 6.25
C ASP A 83 23.62 4.20 5.62
N SER A 84 23.60 3.24 4.72
CA SER A 84 24.77 2.86 3.96
C SER A 84 25.26 4.00 3.07
N ARG A 85 26.57 4.04 2.81
CA ARG A 85 27.19 5.01 1.92
C ARG A 85 26.60 4.95 0.51
N SER A 86 26.13 3.79 0.06
CA SER A 86 25.48 3.63 -1.24
C SER A 86 24.14 4.38 -1.32
N MET A 87 23.49 4.68 -0.20
CA MET A 87 22.30 5.54 -0.17
C MET A 87 22.60 7.02 -0.47
N SER A 88 23.86 7.45 -0.40
CA SER A 88 24.29 8.80 -0.81
C SER A 88 24.52 8.96 -2.32
N VAL A 89 24.41 7.88 -3.10
CA VAL A 89 24.69 7.87 -4.54
C VAL A 89 23.59 8.56 -5.35
N HIS A 90 24.00 9.29 -6.38
CA HIS A 90 23.14 9.90 -7.39
C HIS A 90 23.15 9.05 -8.66
N ASP A 91 21.99 8.53 -9.05
CA ASP A 91 21.85 7.48 -10.07
C ASP A 91 21.71 8.04 -11.49
N HIS A 92 22.68 8.83 -11.94
CA HIS A 92 22.65 9.49 -13.25
C HIS A 92 22.51 8.51 -14.43
N ASN A 93 23.05 7.30 -14.30
CA ASN A 93 23.02 6.28 -15.35
C ASN A 93 21.80 5.34 -15.27
N MET A 94 20.83 5.62 -14.39
CA MET A 94 19.60 4.84 -14.34
C MET A 94 18.83 4.96 -15.68
N PRO A 95 18.22 3.87 -16.20
CA PRO A 95 17.38 3.94 -17.40
C PRO A 95 16.31 5.03 -17.26
N VAL A 96 16.10 5.78 -18.35
CA VAL A 96 15.27 7.00 -18.34
C VAL A 96 13.85 6.67 -17.90
N ALA A 97 13.26 5.59 -18.42
CA ALA A 97 11.91 5.21 -18.05
C ALA A 97 11.77 4.92 -16.55
N ARG A 98 12.81 4.34 -15.93
CA ARG A 98 12.82 4.07 -14.48
C ARG A 98 12.94 5.36 -13.67
N LYS A 99 13.75 6.33 -14.11
CA LYS A 99 13.79 7.67 -13.48
C LYS A 99 12.41 8.34 -13.51
N LEU A 100 11.72 8.23 -14.64
CA LEU A 100 10.38 8.80 -14.81
C LEU A 100 9.34 8.13 -13.89
N LEU A 101 9.41 6.80 -13.68
CA LEU A 101 8.57 6.11 -12.70
C LEU A 101 8.80 6.61 -11.28
N VAL A 102 10.06 6.80 -10.90
CA VAL A 102 10.39 7.36 -9.58
C VAL A 102 9.82 8.78 -9.48
N ALA A 103 10.06 9.64 -10.47
CA ALA A 103 9.50 10.98 -10.50
C ALA A 103 7.96 11.00 -10.37
N GLN A 104 7.26 10.07 -11.02
CA GLN A 104 5.82 9.90 -10.87
C GLN A 104 5.43 9.45 -9.45
N ALA A 105 6.14 8.49 -8.86
CA ALA A 105 5.87 8.02 -7.49
C ALA A 105 6.08 9.11 -6.43
N HIS A 106 7.02 10.03 -6.67
CA HIS A 106 7.24 11.21 -5.85
C HIS A 106 6.21 12.33 -6.09
N GLY A 107 5.38 12.23 -7.13
CA GLY A 107 4.42 13.25 -7.51
C GLY A 107 5.02 14.44 -8.28
N TRP A 108 6.27 14.33 -8.75
CA TRP A 108 6.90 15.34 -9.62
C TRP A 108 6.27 15.34 -11.02
N LEU A 109 5.67 14.21 -11.41
CA LEU A 109 4.89 14.05 -12.63
C LEU A 109 3.48 13.54 -12.30
N PRO A 110 2.44 13.95 -13.06
CA PRO A 110 1.10 13.39 -12.93
C PRO A 110 1.08 11.89 -13.25
N ALA A 111 0.28 11.12 -12.52
CA ALA A 111 0.17 9.67 -12.68
C ALA A 111 -0.26 9.19 -14.09
N THR A 112 -0.92 10.06 -14.87
CA THR A 112 -1.38 9.76 -16.24
C THR A 112 -0.33 10.04 -17.31
N ARG A 113 0.87 10.53 -16.92
CA ARG A 113 1.87 10.99 -17.88
C ARG A 113 2.65 9.83 -18.51
N ILE A 114 2.82 8.74 -17.78
CA ILE A 114 3.61 7.57 -18.18
C ILE A 114 2.67 6.38 -18.20
N ASP A 115 2.60 5.68 -19.33
CA ASP A 115 1.92 4.39 -19.41
C ASP A 115 2.82 3.32 -18.76
N THR A 116 2.40 2.81 -17.60
CA THR A 116 3.15 1.80 -16.84
C THR A 116 2.83 0.37 -17.27
N SER A 117 1.98 0.16 -18.28
CA SER A 117 1.47 -1.16 -18.64
C SER A 117 2.58 -2.19 -18.93
N LEU A 118 3.62 -1.82 -19.70
CA LEU A 118 4.77 -2.69 -19.98
C LEU A 118 5.57 -3.03 -18.72
N TRP A 119 5.80 -2.05 -17.85
CA TRP A 119 6.49 -2.23 -16.57
C TRP A 119 5.70 -3.17 -15.64
N ASP A 120 4.38 -2.97 -15.55
CA ASP A 120 3.49 -3.77 -14.72
C ASP A 120 3.42 -5.22 -15.22
N MET A 121 3.36 -5.42 -16.54
CA MET A 121 3.43 -6.77 -17.14
C MET A 121 4.76 -7.46 -16.86
N ALA A 122 5.90 -6.76 -17.01
CA ALA A 122 7.21 -7.31 -16.72
C ALA A 122 7.33 -7.73 -15.24
N ASN A 123 6.87 -6.90 -14.30
CA ASN A 123 6.86 -7.25 -12.88
C ASN A 123 5.95 -8.42 -12.57
N GLN A 124 4.76 -8.49 -13.20
CA GLN A 124 3.85 -9.62 -13.03
C GLN A 124 4.49 -10.95 -13.48
N LEU A 125 5.29 -10.93 -14.56
CA LEU A 125 6.08 -12.09 -14.98
C LEU A 125 7.15 -12.43 -13.94
N ALA A 126 7.92 -11.44 -13.48
CA ALA A 126 8.98 -11.65 -12.48
C ALA A 126 8.43 -12.24 -11.17
N GLU A 127 7.30 -11.73 -10.67
CA GLU A 127 6.61 -12.23 -9.48
C GLU A 127 6.12 -13.67 -9.69
N THR A 128 5.45 -13.95 -10.81
CA THR A 128 4.97 -15.30 -11.13
C THR A 128 6.10 -16.30 -11.19
N ARG A 129 7.21 -15.94 -11.83
CA ARG A 129 8.42 -16.76 -11.90
C ARG A 129 8.99 -17.04 -10.51
N ARG A 130 9.13 -16.02 -9.67
CA ARG A 130 9.61 -16.18 -8.28
C ARG A 130 8.69 -17.07 -7.46
N ASP A 131 7.38 -16.83 -7.53
CA ASP A 131 6.35 -17.59 -6.80
C ASP A 131 6.40 -19.07 -7.16
N VAL A 132 6.42 -19.38 -8.47
CA VAL A 132 6.44 -20.76 -8.97
C VAL A 132 7.76 -21.44 -8.61
N THR A 133 8.90 -20.79 -8.87
CA THR A 133 10.22 -21.37 -8.58
C THR A 133 10.38 -21.67 -7.10
N THR A 134 9.96 -20.75 -6.21
CA THR A 134 10.07 -20.92 -4.76
C THR A 134 9.19 -22.05 -4.26
N LYS A 135 7.95 -22.17 -4.75
CA LYS A 135 7.02 -23.24 -4.35
C LYS A 135 7.49 -24.61 -4.84
N LEU A 136 8.08 -24.68 -6.04
CA LEU A 136 8.54 -25.94 -6.61
C LEU A 136 9.91 -26.41 -6.09
N ALA A 137 10.79 -25.50 -5.65
CA ALA A 137 12.14 -25.83 -5.19
C ALA A 137 12.18 -26.82 -4.00
N GLY A 138 11.12 -26.91 -3.20
CA GLY A 138 11.03 -27.83 -2.05
C GLY A 138 9.92 -28.89 -2.13
N GLN A 139 9.02 -28.82 -3.12
CA GLN A 139 7.77 -29.60 -3.16
C GLN A 139 7.36 -30.04 -4.58
N SER A 140 8.33 -30.25 -5.48
CA SER A 140 8.08 -30.57 -6.91
C SER A 140 7.26 -31.85 -7.16
N SER A 141 7.17 -32.75 -6.18
CA SER A 141 6.41 -34.01 -6.28
C SER A 141 5.01 -33.95 -5.65
N ASP A 142 4.64 -32.84 -5.01
CA ASP A 142 3.30 -32.65 -4.44
C ASP A 142 2.31 -32.18 -5.51
N ALA A 143 1.36 -33.05 -5.86
CA ALA A 143 0.35 -32.79 -6.87
C ALA A 143 -0.52 -31.56 -6.56
N ASN A 144 -0.84 -31.28 -5.29
CA ASN A 144 -1.66 -30.12 -4.92
C ASN A 144 -0.90 -28.79 -5.04
N VAL A 145 0.40 -28.81 -4.75
CA VAL A 145 1.26 -27.64 -4.94
C VAL A 145 1.45 -27.37 -6.42
N LEU A 146 1.71 -28.43 -7.20
CA LEU A 146 1.89 -28.34 -8.65
C LEU A 146 0.61 -27.87 -9.36
N GLU A 147 -0.56 -28.39 -8.98
CA GLU A 147 -1.87 -27.96 -9.51
C GLU A 147 -2.09 -26.46 -9.32
N ARG A 148 -1.81 -25.95 -8.12
CA ARG A 148 -1.93 -24.51 -7.82
C ARG A 148 -0.93 -23.70 -8.63
N CYS A 149 0.31 -24.17 -8.79
CA CYS A 149 1.34 -23.49 -9.55
C CYS A 149 1.00 -23.42 -11.05
N ARG A 150 0.63 -24.54 -11.68
CA ARG A 150 0.30 -24.58 -13.11
C ARG A 150 -0.96 -23.78 -13.45
N THR A 151 -1.97 -23.81 -12.57
CA THR A 151 -3.19 -23.00 -12.73
C THR A 151 -2.89 -21.51 -12.63
N THR A 152 -2.20 -21.10 -11.55
CA THR A 152 -1.80 -19.69 -11.36
C THR A 152 -0.93 -19.20 -12.52
N PHE A 153 0.02 -20.01 -12.97
CA PHE A 153 0.87 -19.70 -14.12
C PHE A 153 0.03 -19.46 -15.38
N ALA A 154 -0.81 -20.42 -15.76
CA ALA A 154 -1.61 -20.34 -16.98
C ALA A 154 -2.56 -19.14 -16.98
N GLU A 155 -3.22 -18.85 -15.85
CA GLU A 155 -4.10 -17.69 -15.70
C GLU A 155 -3.34 -16.37 -15.85
N ARG A 156 -2.19 -16.25 -15.18
CA ARG A 156 -1.36 -15.04 -15.27
C ARG A 156 -0.78 -14.85 -16.68
N MET A 157 -0.33 -15.91 -17.34
CA MET A 157 0.16 -15.82 -18.73
C MET A 157 -0.97 -15.42 -19.68
N ALA A 158 -2.18 -15.95 -19.50
CA ALA A 158 -3.34 -15.56 -20.32
C ALA A 158 -3.68 -14.08 -20.14
N ALA A 159 -3.67 -13.58 -18.90
CA ALA A 159 -3.90 -12.17 -18.60
C ALA A 159 -2.82 -11.26 -19.21
N THR A 160 -1.54 -11.66 -19.12
CA THR A 160 -0.44 -10.90 -19.73
C THR A 160 -0.54 -10.91 -21.26
N ALA A 161 -0.83 -12.05 -21.89
CA ALA A 161 -1.02 -12.14 -23.34
C ALA A 161 -2.12 -11.21 -23.84
N ALA A 162 -3.28 -11.20 -23.17
CA ALA A 162 -4.39 -10.31 -23.53
C ALA A 162 -4.00 -8.82 -23.46
N ARG A 163 -3.19 -8.44 -22.46
CA ARG A 163 -2.68 -7.06 -22.34
C ARG A 163 -1.64 -6.73 -23.42
N LEU A 164 -0.77 -7.68 -23.77
CA LEU A 164 0.20 -7.49 -24.86
C LEU A 164 -0.49 -7.30 -26.21
N GLU A 165 -1.56 -8.04 -26.48
CA GLU A 165 -2.33 -7.89 -27.73
C GLU A 165 -3.00 -6.52 -27.87
N GLN A 166 -3.42 -5.93 -26.75
CA GLN A 166 -4.05 -4.61 -26.69
C GLN A 166 -3.04 -3.45 -26.66
N PHE A 167 -1.76 -3.74 -26.42
CA PHE A 167 -0.74 -2.71 -26.30
C PHE A 167 -0.47 -2.06 -27.66
N PRO A 168 -0.39 -0.71 -27.75
CA PRO A 168 -0.24 0.00 -29.02
C PRO A 168 1.21 -0.03 -29.54
N TRP A 169 1.69 -1.21 -29.96
CA TRP A 169 3.08 -1.44 -30.41
C TRP A 169 3.55 -0.49 -31.52
N SER A 170 2.64 -0.01 -32.37
CA SER A 170 2.95 0.93 -33.46
C SER A 170 3.38 2.32 -32.98
N THR A 171 3.18 2.65 -31.70
CA THR A 171 3.60 3.92 -31.12
C THR A 171 5.07 3.92 -30.68
N LEU A 172 5.67 2.73 -30.56
CA LEU A 172 7.07 2.59 -30.14
C LEU A 172 8.02 3.02 -31.26
N PRO A 173 9.16 3.65 -30.90
CA PRO A 173 10.17 3.99 -31.88
C PRO A 173 10.79 2.72 -32.46
N VAL A 174 10.88 2.65 -33.79
CA VAL A 174 11.64 1.64 -34.53
C VAL A 174 12.80 2.38 -35.20
N ASP A 175 14.03 1.91 -34.96
CA ASP A 175 15.20 2.44 -35.65
C ASP A 175 15.33 1.71 -37.00
N ASP A 176 15.06 2.43 -38.10
CA ASP A 176 15.02 1.87 -39.46
C ASP A 176 16.39 1.35 -39.95
N GLY A 177 17.48 1.56 -39.19
CA GLY A 177 18.85 1.15 -39.54
C GLY A 177 19.47 0.04 -38.68
N GLN A 178 18.78 -0.49 -37.66
CA GLN A 178 19.34 -1.47 -36.72
C GLN A 178 18.68 -2.85 -36.81
N ALA A 179 19.26 -3.81 -36.09
CA ALA A 179 18.63 -5.11 -35.86
C ALA A 179 17.21 -4.91 -35.32
N PRO A 180 16.26 -5.82 -35.65
CA PRO A 180 14.90 -5.70 -35.20
C PRO A 180 14.85 -5.53 -33.66
N PRO A 181 14.01 -4.62 -33.15
CA PRO A 181 13.94 -4.40 -31.72
C PRO A 181 13.52 -5.69 -31.00
N PRO A 182 13.97 -5.92 -29.75
CA PRO A 182 13.70 -7.17 -29.04
C PRO A 182 12.20 -7.42 -28.81
N TRP A 183 11.40 -6.34 -28.82
CA TRP A 183 9.94 -6.37 -28.70
C TRP A 183 9.20 -6.53 -30.04
N GLN A 184 9.90 -6.70 -31.16
CA GLN A 184 9.24 -7.02 -32.42
C GLN A 184 8.49 -8.34 -32.29
N ASP A 185 7.21 -8.32 -32.68
CA ASP A 185 6.29 -9.45 -32.59
C ASP A 185 6.20 -10.07 -31.17
N LEU A 186 6.43 -9.26 -30.12
CA LEU A 186 6.50 -9.79 -28.75
C LEU A 186 5.21 -10.51 -28.34
N ALA A 187 4.04 -9.98 -28.73
CA ALA A 187 2.75 -10.59 -28.42
C ALA A 187 2.56 -11.96 -29.10
N GLY A 188 2.97 -12.09 -30.38
CA GLY A 188 2.90 -13.35 -31.13
C GLY A 188 3.82 -14.40 -30.51
N ARG A 189 5.10 -14.07 -30.34
CA ARG A 189 6.06 -15.00 -29.71
C ARG A 189 5.67 -15.37 -28.29
N PHE A 190 5.19 -14.42 -27.47
CA PHE A 190 4.75 -14.70 -26.11
C PHE A 190 3.59 -15.71 -26.09
N ARG A 191 2.64 -15.56 -27.02
CA ARG A 191 1.53 -16.50 -27.16
C ARG A 191 2.05 -17.90 -27.47
N ASP A 192 2.94 -18.02 -28.45
CA ASP A 192 3.37 -19.31 -28.98
C ASP A 192 4.37 -20.03 -28.06
N GLU A 193 5.24 -19.30 -27.36
CA GLU A 193 6.32 -19.87 -26.55
C GLU A 193 6.01 -19.95 -25.05
N LEU A 194 5.09 -19.13 -24.53
CA LEU A 194 4.74 -19.14 -23.10
C LEU A 194 3.28 -19.50 -22.85
N LEU A 195 2.33 -18.85 -23.54
CA LEU A 195 0.91 -19.07 -23.25
C LEU A 195 0.46 -20.49 -23.64
N LEU A 196 0.66 -20.89 -24.91
CA LEU A 196 0.21 -22.19 -25.40
C LEU A 196 0.95 -23.35 -24.68
N PRO A 197 2.28 -23.30 -24.49
CA PRO A 197 2.97 -24.31 -23.68
C PRO A 197 2.51 -24.32 -22.22
N GLY A 198 2.27 -23.15 -21.61
CA GLY A 198 1.74 -23.05 -20.25
C GLY A 198 0.37 -23.71 -20.08
N GLN A 199 -0.53 -23.51 -21.05
CA GLN A 199 -1.83 -24.19 -21.10
C GLN A 199 -1.65 -25.70 -21.27
N SER A 200 -0.73 -26.13 -22.14
CA SER A 200 -0.46 -27.55 -22.33
C SER A 200 0.00 -28.25 -21.05
N VAL A 201 0.86 -27.60 -20.24
CA VAL A 201 1.34 -28.14 -18.95
C VAL A 201 0.20 -28.20 -17.91
N ARG A 202 -0.73 -27.24 -17.94
CA ARG A 202 -1.91 -27.26 -17.08
C ARG A 202 -2.80 -28.46 -17.35
N ASP A 203 -2.89 -28.92 -18.59
CA ASP A 203 -3.84 -29.95 -18.98
C ASP A 203 -3.25 -31.39 -18.88
N VAL A 204 -1.96 -31.54 -18.52
CA VAL A 204 -1.32 -32.86 -18.30
C VAL A 204 -1.88 -33.56 -17.05
N PRO A 205 -2.28 -34.85 -17.10
CA PRO A 205 -2.70 -35.60 -15.91
C PRO A 205 -1.57 -35.75 -14.88
N LEU A 206 -1.90 -35.61 -13.58
CA LEU A 206 -0.95 -35.68 -12.46
C LEU A 206 -1.07 -37.02 -11.69
N ASP A 207 -1.25 -38.11 -12.44
CA ASP A 207 -1.63 -39.41 -11.88
C ASP A 207 -0.44 -40.20 -11.31
N SER A 208 0.80 -39.79 -11.61
CA SER A 208 2.01 -40.46 -11.16
C SER A 208 3.08 -39.46 -10.68
N PRO A 209 3.99 -39.86 -9.76
CA PRO A 209 5.10 -39.02 -9.32
C PRO A 209 6.00 -38.55 -10.47
N GLU A 210 6.20 -39.41 -11.48
CA GLU A 210 6.97 -39.07 -12.69
C GLU A 210 6.26 -38.03 -13.54
N ALA A 211 4.93 -38.13 -13.68
CA ALA A 211 4.13 -37.11 -14.37
C ALA A 211 4.20 -35.76 -13.64
N CYS A 212 4.11 -35.76 -12.31
CA CYS A 212 4.30 -34.55 -11.50
C CYS A 212 5.70 -33.94 -11.71
N GLN A 213 6.75 -34.75 -11.69
CA GLN A 213 8.11 -34.26 -11.87
C GLN A 213 8.36 -33.71 -13.28
N ASN A 214 7.83 -34.37 -14.31
CA ASN A 214 7.91 -33.89 -15.69
C ASN A 214 7.16 -32.57 -15.90
N ALA A 215 5.95 -32.45 -15.34
CA ALA A 215 5.18 -31.21 -15.40
C ALA A 215 5.86 -30.08 -14.61
N ALA A 216 6.43 -30.36 -13.44
CA ALA A 216 7.20 -29.40 -12.66
C ALA A 216 8.45 -28.92 -13.43
N SER A 217 9.21 -29.83 -14.06
CA SER A 217 10.37 -29.46 -14.88
C SER A 217 9.98 -28.55 -16.04
N ARG A 218 8.94 -28.91 -16.80
CA ARG A 218 8.45 -28.08 -17.90
C ARG A 218 8.02 -26.68 -17.43
N LEU A 219 7.37 -26.60 -16.28
CA LEU A 219 6.95 -25.31 -15.71
C LEU A 219 8.16 -24.45 -15.30
N LEU A 220 9.23 -25.07 -14.79
CA LEU A 220 10.50 -24.39 -14.49
C LEU A 220 11.23 -23.94 -15.77
N ASP A 221 11.19 -24.73 -16.85
CA ASP A 221 11.77 -24.33 -18.15
C ASP A 221 11.04 -23.11 -18.71
N LEU A 222 9.70 -23.08 -18.64
CA LEU A 222 8.91 -21.90 -19.01
C LEU A 222 9.24 -20.69 -18.13
N CYS A 223 9.46 -20.89 -16.83
CA CYS A 223 9.90 -19.84 -15.92
C CYS A 223 11.26 -19.23 -16.33
N GLN A 224 12.17 -20.02 -16.91
CA GLN A 224 13.43 -19.49 -17.44
C GLN A 224 13.19 -18.63 -18.69
N LEU A 225 12.33 -19.08 -19.61
CA LEU A 225 11.96 -18.32 -20.82
C LEU A 225 11.34 -16.96 -20.47
N MET A 226 10.53 -16.88 -19.41
CA MET A 226 9.92 -15.62 -18.95
C MET A 226 10.93 -14.49 -18.72
N THR A 227 12.19 -14.80 -18.37
CA THR A 227 13.23 -13.77 -18.16
C THR A 227 13.55 -13.01 -19.45
N ALA A 228 13.55 -13.67 -20.62
CA ALA A 228 13.78 -12.99 -21.89
C ALA A 228 12.60 -12.07 -22.26
N TYR A 229 11.38 -12.47 -21.94
CA TYR A 229 10.17 -11.67 -22.16
C TYR A 229 10.10 -10.48 -21.20
N GLU A 230 10.46 -10.67 -19.94
CA GLU A 230 10.62 -9.59 -18.94
C GLU A 230 11.59 -8.53 -19.49
N GLN A 231 12.78 -8.95 -19.95
CA GLN A 231 13.78 -8.05 -20.52
C GLN A 231 13.27 -7.33 -21.78
N SER A 232 12.55 -8.03 -22.66
CA SER A 232 11.99 -7.43 -23.88
C SER A 232 10.92 -6.37 -23.57
N MET A 233 10.06 -6.61 -22.57
CA MET A 233 9.07 -5.63 -22.10
C MET A 233 9.74 -4.41 -21.45
N LEU A 234 10.77 -4.64 -20.63
CA LEU A 234 11.54 -3.56 -20.01
C LEU A 234 12.30 -2.73 -21.05
N ALA A 235 12.86 -3.36 -22.09
CA ALA A 235 13.50 -2.66 -23.19
C ALA A 235 12.50 -1.79 -23.98
N ALA A 236 11.31 -2.32 -24.26
CA ALA A 236 10.23 -1.55 -24.88
C ALA A 236 9.81 -0.36 -24.00
N PHE A 237 9.70 -0.58 -22.68
CA PHE A 237 9.37 0.48 -21.74
C PHE A 237 10.46 1.56 -21.68
N ASP A 238 11.74 1.18 -21.74
CA ASP A 238 12.84 2.15 -21.79
C ASP A 238 12.86 2.96 -23.08
N ALA A 239 12.49 2.34 -24.21
CA ALA A 239 12.30 3.04 -25.48
C ALA A 239 11.20 4.12 -25.37
N VAL A 240 10.07 3.82 -24.71
CA VAL A 240 9.01 4.81 -24.41
C VAL A 240 9.56 5.95 -23.56
N GLY A 241 10.30 5.64 -22.49
CA GLY A 241 10.87 6.66 -21.61
C GLY A 241 11.86 7.58 -22.33
N THR A 242 12.70 7.01 -23.20
CA THR A 242 13.65 7.76 -24.03
C THR A 242 12.94 8.70 -25.00
N GLN A 243 11.88 8.23 -25.67
CA GLN A 243 11.03 9.05 -26.54
C GLN A 243 10.35 10.19 -25.76
N LEU A 244 9.84 9.91 -24.56
CA LEU A 244 9.24 10.91 -23.69
C LEU A 244 10.24 11.98 -23.26
N ALA A 245 11.47 11.60 -22.93
CA ALA A 245 12.53 12.56 -22.61
C ALA A 245 12.92 13.41 -23.83
N ALA A 246 12.94 12.83 -25.02
CA ALA A 246 13.21 13.53 -26.28
C ALA A 246 12.08 14.45 -26.76
N SER A 247 10.87 14.35 -26.18
CA SER A 247 9.70 15.15 -26.60
C SER A 247 9.83 16.67 -26.40
N GLY A 248 10.86 17.15 -25.69
CA GLY A 248 11.06 18.57 -25.37
C GLY A 248 10.12 19.09 -24.27
N ASN A 249 9.40 18.21 -23.57
CA ASN A 249 8.50 18.61 -22.49
C ASN A 249 9.28 19.10 -21.25
N ARG A 250 9.07 20.38 -20.89
CA ARG A 250 9.74 21.01 -19.74
C ARG A 250 9.46 20.33 -18.40
N SER A 251 8.26 19.78 -18.18
CA SER A 251 7.96 19.09 -16.91
C SER A 251 8.73 17.78 -16.79
N ILE A 252 8.91 17.07 -17.91
CA ILE A 252 9.69 15.82 -17.96
C ILE A 252 11.16 16.13 -17.74
N ALA A 253 11.70 17.14 -18.44
CA ALA A 253 13.09 17.58 -18.25
C ALA A 253 13.37 18.02 -16.81
N ALA A 254 12.47 18.80 -16.20
CA ALA A 254 12.60 19.22 -14.80
C ALA A 254 12.55 18.05 -13.82
N ALA A 255 11.66 17.09 -14.05
CA ALA A 255 11.54 15.89 -13.21
C ALA A 255 12.79 14.99 -13.30
N LEU A 256 13.38 14.86 -14.50
CA LEU A 256 14.63 14.13 -14.69
C LEU A 256 15.83 14.84 -14.03
N ALA A 257 15.91 16.16 -14.15
CA ALA A 257 16.94 16.95 -13.47
C ALA A 257 16.84 16.81 -11.95
N LEU A 258 15.63 16.92 -11.39
CA LEU A 258 15.39 16.73 -9.96
C LEU A 258 15.74 15.31 -9.50
N PHE A 259 15.49 14.29 -10.32
CA PHE A 259 15.93 12.93 -10.02
C PHE A 259 17.47 12.85 -9.94
N ASP A 260 18.17 13.43 -10.89
CA ASP A 260 19.63 13.38 -10.98
C ASP A 260 20.32 14.20 -9.87
N GLU A 261 19.68 15.26 -9.38
CA GLU A 261 20.15 16.09 -8.27
C GLU A 261 19.86 15.50 -6.87
N THR A 262 19.05 14.44 -6.79
CA THR A 262 18.71 13.81 -5.51
C THR A 262 19.46 12.49 -5.30
N SER A 263 19.89 12.24 -4.07
CA SER A 263 20.45 10.94 -3.67
C SER A 263 19.35 9.92 -3.38
N ARG A 264 19.71 8.63 -3.30
CA ARG A 264 18.77 7.57 -2.88
C ARG A 264 18.17 7.85 -1.50
N TRP A 265 18.96 8.37 -0.56
CA TRP A 265 18.51 8.78 0.77
C TRP A 265 17.47 9.90 0.70
N GLN A 266 17.76 10.98 -0.01
CA GLN A 266 16.84 12.11 -0.17
C GLN A 266 15.52 11.68 -0.83
N ARG A 267 15.59 10.73 -1.78
CA ARG A 267 14.39 10.12 -2.35
C ARG A 267 13.62 9.28 -1.33
N ALA A 268 14.28 8.40 -0.57
CA ALA A 268 13.62 7.62 0.48
C ALA A 268 12.97 8.54 1.55
N GLU A 269 13.68 9.57 2.00
CA GLU A 269 13.19 10.57 2.94
C GLU A 269 11.97 11.32 2.41
N SER A 270 12.04 11.86 1.18
CA SER A 270 10.92 12.62 0.61
C SER A 270 9.68 11.76 0.36
N LEU A 271 9.81 10.46 0.10
CA LEU A 271 8.68 9.52 0.05
C LEU A 271 8.04 9.33 1.44
N LEU A 272 8.84 9.28 2.49
CA LEU A 272 8.35 9.12 3.86
C LEU A 272 7.69 10.38 4.39
N VAL A 273 8.30 11.54 4.15
CA VAL A 273 8.03 12.78 4.87
C VAL A 273 7.36 13.86 4.01
N GLY A 274 7.33 13.71 2.69
CA GLY A 274 6.89 14.75 1.75
C GLY A 274 5.52 15.39 2.08
N GLU A 275 5.44 16.72 1.92
CA GLU A 275 4.35 17.57 2.43
C GLU A 275 2.93 17.15 1.97
N SER A 276 2.78 16.62 0.76
CA SER A 276 1.48 16.23 0.18
C SER A 276 1.28 14.73 -0.01
N THR A 277 2.35 13.94 -0.02
CA THR A 277 2.33 12.50 -0.37
C THR A 277 2.95 11.58 0.68
N GLY A 278 3.57 12.16 1.73
CA GLY A 278 4.37 11.46 2.73
C GLY A 278 3.68 10.24 3.33
N LEU A 279 4.37 9.10 3.24
CA LEU A 279 3.88 7.83 3.74
C LEU A 279 3.67 7.85 5.26
N LEU A 280 4.54 8.54 6.01
CA LEU A 280 4.44 8.60 7.48
C LEU A 280 3.14 9.25 7.94
N ALA A 281 2.74 10.37 7.31
CA ALA A 281 1.48 11.04 7.66
C ALA A 281 0.26 10.17 7.34
N LYS A 282 0.32 9.31 6.33
CA LYS A 282 -0.74 8.35 6.01
C LYS A 282 -0.77 7.20 7.02
N LEU A 283 0.39 6.63 7.34
CA LEU A 283 0.52 5.52 8.29
C LEU A 283 0.15 5.94 9.71
N ALA A 284 0.60 7.12 10.16
CA ALA A 284 0.33 7.65 11.50
C ALA A 284 -1.16 7.91 11.77
N ARG A 285 -2.03 7.93 10.76
CA ARG A 285 -3.49 8.02 10.94
C ARG A 285 -4.13 6.73 11.46
N THR A 286 -3.51 5.59 11.19
CA THR A 286 -4.08 4.27 11.43
C THR A 286 -3.18 3.36 12.26
N HIS A 287 -1.88 3.67 12.32
CA HIS A 287 -0.86 2.86 12.97
C HIS A 287 0.00 3.72 13.89
N GLU A 288 0.61 3.05 14.88
CA GLU A 288 1.75 3.60 15.58
C GLU A 288 2.99 3.38 14.73
N VAL A 289 3.75 4.45 14.44
CA VAL A 289 4.87 4.39 13.50
C VAL A 289 6.16 4.79 14.20
N ASP A 290 7.18 3.94 14.11
CA ASP A 290 8.55 4.25 14.51
C ASP A 290 9.44 4.28 13.28
N VAL A 291 10.30 5.28 13.20
CA VAL A 291 11.28 5.43 12.13
C VAL A 291 12.66 5.31 12.75
N LEU A 292 13.41 4.32 12.27
CA LEU A 292 14.76 4.03 12.71
C LEU A 292 15.71 4.05 11.52
N ARG A 293 16.95 4.35 11.83
CA ARG A 293 18.08 4.26 10.93
C ARG A 293 18.88 3.01 11.25
N LEU A 294 19.20 2.22 10.23
CA LEU A 294 20.10 1.09 10.35
C LEU A 294 21.54 1.57 10.26
N THR A 295 22.31 1.23 11.27
CA THR A 295 23.77 1.44 11.32
C THR A 295 24.44 0.10 11.52
N ARG A 296 25.76 -0.01 11.27
CA ARG A 296 26.51 -1.27 11.37
C ARG A 296 26.28 -2.07 12.66
N GLY A 297 25.98 -1.41 13.78
CA GLY A 297 25.83 -2.03 15.09
C GLY A 297 24.39 -2.17 15.58
N GLY A 298 23.37 -1.69 14.85
CA GLY A 298 22.01 -1.70 15.34
C GLY A 298 21.05 -0.76 14.63
N ALA A 299 20.05 -0.27 15.37
CA ALA A 299 19.03 0.62 14.85
C ALA A 299 18.84 1.83 15.77
N GLU A 300 19.13 3.02 15.26
CA GLU A 300 19.00 4.28 15.98
C GLU A 300 17.65 4.94 15.69
N PRO A 301 16.91 5.42 16.70
CA PRO A 301 15.62 6.07 16.47
C PRO A 301 15.82 7.43 15.79
N LEU A 302 15.14 7.66 14.66
CA LEU A 302 15.06 8.97 14.00
C LEU A 302 13.79 9.72 14.42
N TRP A 303 12.67 9.01 14.53
CA TRP A 303 11.40 9.58 14.94
C TRP A 303 10.46 8.50 15.49
N SER A 304 9.56 8.89 16.40
CA SER A 304 8.49 8.03 16.90
C SER A 304 7.18 8.80 16.94
N GLY A 305 6.13 8.18 16.42
CA GLY A 305 4.75 8.66 16.54
C GLY A 305 4.19 8.48 17.94
N GLN A 306 4.89 7.79 18.85
CA GLN A 306 4.49 7.71 20.25
C GLN A 306 4.67 9.08 20.93
N GLY A 307 3.56 9.74 21.24
CA GLY A 307 3.56 10.99 22.02
C GLY A 307 3.86 12.26 21.22
N THR A 308 4.05 12.18 19.90
CA THR A 308 4.21 13.35 19.03
C THR A 308 3.07 13.46 18.04
N THR A 309 2.48 14.65 17.89
CA THR A 309 1.38 14.89 16.93
C THR A 309 1.86 15.32 15.56
N ASN A 310 3.12 15.76 15.46
CA ASN A 310 3.65 16.36 14.24
C ASN A 310 4.68 15.41 13.61
N VAL A 311 4.35 14.95 12.40
CA VAL A 311 5.32 14.26 11.53
C VAL A 311 6.42 15.27 11.20
N PRO A 312 7.71 14.89 11.27
CA PRO A 312 8.81 15.79 10.91
C PRO A 312 8.66 16.22 9.45
N THR A 313 9.32 17.30 9.03
CA THR A 313 9.42 17.70 7.61
C THR A 313 10.72 17.23 6.95
N GLN A 314 11.71 16.81 7.76
CA GLN A 314 12.98 16.23 7.34
C GLN A 314 13.44 15.23 8.41
N LEU A 315 14.16 14.19 7.99
CA LEU A 315 14.87 13.26 8.87
C LEU A 315 16.33 13.72 9.00
N SER A 316 17.00 13.32 10.08
CA SER A 316 18.44 13.60 10.22
C SER A 316 19.21 13.04 9.03
N ALA A 317 20.23 13.78 8.56
CA ALA A 317 21.02 13.39 7.40
C ALA A 317 21.71 12.02 7.60
N ALA A 318 21.83 11.28 6.48
CA ALA A 318 22.63 10.07 6.40
C ALA A 318 24.08 10.34 6.81
N ILE A 319 24.66 9.47 7.65
CA ILE A 319 26.08 9.51 8.03
C ILE A 319 26.91 8.69 7.03
N GLY A 320 26.33 7.66 6.41
CA GLY A 320 26.94 6.88 5.34
C GLY A 320 28.03 5.91 5.82
N ASP A 321 27.64 4.79 6.43
CA ASP A 321 28.59 3.73 6.79
C ASP A 321 29.03 2.94 5.53
N VAL A 322 30.29 2.51 5.48
CA VAL A 322 30.83 1.71 4.36
C VAL A 322 30.32 0.27 4.44
N LEU A 323 30.06 -0.23 5.65
CA LEU A 323 29.47 -1.54 5.84
C LEU A 323 27.97 -1.42 6.10
N THR A 324 27.21 -2.28 5.43
CA THR A 324 25.76 -2.33 5.49
C THR A 324 25.34 -3.64 6.15
N ASP A 325 24.70 -3.52 7.32
CA ASP A 325 24.05 -4.62 8.03
C ASP A 325 22.55 -4.33 8.13
N LEU A 326 21.75 -5.08 7.36
CA LEU A 326 20.29 -4.93 7.30
C LEU A 326 19.56 -5.81 8.30
N SER A 327 20.29 -6.68 9.02
CA SER A 327 19.74 -7.80 9.77
C SER A 327 19.81 -7.55 11.28
N THR A 328 20.99 -7.19 11.80
CA THR A 328 21.24 -7.11 13.24
C THR A 328 20.37 -6.03 13.90
N GLY A 329 20.25 -4.86 13.28
CA GLY A 329 19.40 -3.79 13.78
C GLY A 329 17.91 -4.13 13.82
N VAL A 330 17.43 -4.82 12.79
CA VAL A 330 16.03 -5.31 12.71
C VAL A 330 15.80 -6.38 13.77
N GLY A 331 16.65 -7.42 13.81
CA GLY A 331 16.55 -8.53 14.75
C GLY A 331 16.61 -8.09 16.21
N ASN A 332 17.56 -7.22 16.57
CA ASN A 332 17.68 -6.69 17.92
C ASN A 332 16.45 -5.88 18.33
N ARG A 333 15.85 -5.11 17.41
CA ARG A 333 14.65 -4.33 17.72
C ARG A 333 13.40 -5.18 17.88
N MET A 334 13.28 -6.25 17.12
CA MET A 334 12.15 -7.18 17.25
C MET A 334 12.27 -8.03 18.51
N THR A 335 13.47 -8.45 18.90
CA THR A 335 13.71 -9.31 20.08
C THR A 335 13.77 -8.54 21.42
N SER A 336 14.34 -7.33 21.44
CA SER A 336 14.47 -6.55 22.69
C SER A 336 13.14 -6.10 23.28
N ARG A 337 12.03 -6.24 22.55
CA ARG A 337 10.69 -5.82 23.01
C ARG A 337 9.77 -6.98 23.38
N THR A 338 10.09 -8.21 22.98
CA THR A 338 9.48 -9.45 23.47
C THR A 338 10.11 -9.95 24.79
N GLY A 339 11.23 -9.35 25.22
CA GLY A 339 11.98 -9.72 26.43
C GLY A 339 11.45 -9.16 27.76
N GLY A 340 10.34 -8.42 27.78
CA GLY A 340 9.63 -8.12 29.03
C GLY A 340 8.83 -9.36 29.44
N THR A 341 9.07 -9.92 30.63
CA THR A 341 8.43 -11.12 31.19
C THR A 341 6.96 -11.28 30.76
N ALA A 342 6.74 -11.98 29.64
CA ALA A 342 5.43 -12.30 29.15
C ALA A 342 4.93 -13.48 29.98
N SER A 343 3.96 -13.24 30.86
CA SER A 343 3.14 -14.32 31.40
C SER A 343 2.53 -15.09 30.22
N PRO A 344 2.50 -16.44 30.25
CA PRO A 344 2.02 -17.27 29.15
C PRO A 344 0.57 -17.00 28.71
N ASP A 345 -0.21 -16.27 29.51
CA ASP A 345 -1.58 -15.80 29.19
C ASP A 345 -1.62 -14.51 28.34
N SER A 346 -0.49 -13.91 27.96
CA SER A 346 -0.45 -12.60 27.28
C SER A 346 -0.28 -12.66 25.76
N ALA A 347 -0.09 -13.87 25.19
CA ALA A 347 0.23 -14.08 23.78
C ALA A 347 -0.85 -13.55 22.80
N GLU A 348 -2.08 -13.35 23.28
CA GLU A 348 -3.18 -12.82 22.46
C GLU A 348 -3.21 -11.28 22.37
N THR A 349 -2.32 -10.56 23.06
CA THR A 349 -2.42 -9.08 23.19
C THR A 349 -1.20 -8.31 22.70
N GLU A 350 -0.25 -8.95 21.99
CA GLU A 350 0.83 -8.21 21.34
C GLU A 350 0.34 -7.58 20.03
N PRO A 351 0.56 -6.27 19.81
CA PRO A 351 0.14 -5.61 18.60
C PRO A 351 0.95 -6.15 17.43
N ARG A 352 0.24 -6.59 16.36
CA ARG A 352 0.87 -7.01 15.10
C ARG A 352 1.79 -5.89 14.60
N THR A 353 3.07 -6.21 14.47
CA THR A 353 4.09 -5.29 13.99
C THR A 353 4.40 -5.60 12.53
N ALA A 354 4.22 -4.61 11.66
CA ALA A 354 4.69 -4.65 10.29
C ALA A 354 6.07 -3.97 10.20
N VAL A 355 6.95 -4.53 9.37
CA VAL A 355 8.29 -3.99 9.12
C VAL A 355 8.35 -3.45 7.72
N LEU A 356 8.78 -2.20 7.58
CA LEU A 356 9.11 -1.57 6.31
C LEU A 356 10.61 -1.32 6.27
N LEU A 357 11.31 -1.92 5.32
CA LEU A 357 12.74 -1.71 5.10
C LEU A 357 12.94 -0.89 3.82
N LEU A 358 13.61 0.25 3.94
CA LEU A 358 14.01 1.10 2.82
C LEU A 358 15.52 1.03 2.66
N THR A 359 15.96 0.31 1.62
CA THR A 359 17.37 0.03 1.31
C THR A 359 17.55 -0.02 -0.20
N ASP A 360 18.78 0.13 -0.67
CA ASP A 360 19.18 -0.18 -2.03
C ASP A 360 19.51 -1.67 -2.26
N GLY A 361 19.42 -2.49 -1.21
CA GLY A 361 19.62 -3.93 -1.24
C GLY A 361 21.06 -4.38 -1.00
N GLN A 362 22.00 -3.46 -0.73
CA GLN A 362 23.35 -3.85 -0.35
C GLN A 362 23.37 -4.44 1.06
N HIS A 363 24.01 -5.59 1.21
CA HIS A 363 24.26 -6.23 2.49
C HIS A 363 25.61 -6.92 2.43
N ASN A 364 26.60 -6.41 3.17
CA ASN A 364 27.99 -6.86 3.08
C ASN A 364 28.61 -7.13 4.46
N SER A 365 27.82 -7.08 5.53
CA SER A 365 28.24 -7.37 6.90
C SER A 365 27.06 -7.83 7.74
N GLY A 366 27.30 -8.68 8.74
CA GLY A 366 26.25 -9.24 9.60
C GLY A 366 25.73 -10.60 9.14
N PRO A 367 24.75 -11.18 9.86
CA PRO A 367 24.07 -12.40 9.44
C PRO A 367 23.17 -12.16 8.23
N SER A 368 22.83 -13.23 7.51
CA SER A 368 21.88 -13.13 6.40
C SER A 368 20.55 -12.56 6.90
N PRO A 369 19.99 -11.53 6.25
CA PRO A 369 18.72 -10.92 6.61
C PRO A 369 17.52 -11.86 6.39
#